data_AF-A0A529QFX4-F1
#
_entry.id   AF-A0A529QFX4-F1
#
_cell.length_a   1.000
_cell.length_b   1.000
_cell.length_c   1.000
_cell.angle_alpha   90.00
_cell.angle_beta   90.00
_cell.angle_gamma   90.00
#
_symmetry.space_group_name_H-M   'P 1'
#
loop_
_entity.id
_entity.type
_entity.pdbx_description
1 polymer ?
#
loop_
_entity_poly.entity_id
_entity_poly.type
_entity_poly.pdbx_seq_one_letter_code
_entity_poly.pdbx_strand_id
1 'polypeptide(L)' 'MRRAYRIDMDVSRQQAVAKDEVAQAPAVEKGARARTRRLMLETATRLMQSGMTPSVSEVAEAAEV' A
#
# COMPACT_ATOMS: atom_id res chain seq x y z
N MET A 1 -7.54 17.22 30.34
CA MET A 1 -8.61 16.52 29.59
C MET A 1 -7.97 15.55 28.61
N ARG A 2 -8.10 14.24 28.82
CA ARG A 2 -7.62 13.23 27.86
C ARG A 2 -8.78 12.93 26.91
N ARG A 3 -8.71 13.39 25.65
CA ARG A 3 -9.63 12.92 24.62
C ARG A 3 -9.21 11.49 24.25
N ALA A 4 -10.12 10.54 24.42
CA ALA A 4 -9.90 9.16 24.03
C ALA A 4 -9.96 9.08 22.50
N TYR A 5 -8.82 8.85 21.86
CA TYR A 5 -8.76 8.57 20.43
C TYR A 5 -9.43 7.20 20.19
N ARG A 6 -10.51 7.17 19.42
CA ARG A 6 -11.14 5.93 18.93
C ARG A 6 -10.70 5.71 17.48
N ILE A 7 -10.62 4.43 17.09
CA ILE A 7 -10.21 4.00 15.76
C ILE A 7 -11.15 4.56 14.67
N ASP A 8 -12.42 4.79 15.00
CA ASP A 8 -13.42 5.34 14.09
C ASP A 8 -13.52 6.88 14.10
N MET A 9 -12.63 7.58 14.82
CA MET A 9 -12.67 9.04 14.88
C MET A 9 -12.16 9.64 13.57
N ASP A 10 -13.04 10.33 12.85
CA ASP A 10 -12.68 11.03 11.62
C ASP A 10 -11.70 12.18 11.93
N VAL A 11 -10.44 12.02 11.52
CA VAL A 11 -9.41 13.03 11.67
C VAL A 11 -9.06 13.65 10.32
N SER A 12 -8.91 14.97 10.29
CA SER A 12 -8.75 15.76 9.05
C SER A 12 -7.60 15.29 8.14
N ARG A 13 -6.58 14.59 8.67
CA ARG A 13 -5.50 13.96 7.87
C ARG A 13 -5.83 12.54 7.42
N GLN A 14 -6.68 11.80 8.12
CA GLN A 14 -7.10 10.44 7.75
C GLN A 14 -7.92 10.45 6.47
N GLN A 15 -8.77 11.46 6.22
CA GLN A 15 -9.46 11.56 4.92
C GLN A 15 -8.50 11.76 3.74
N ALA A 16 -7.35 12.44 3.93
CA ALA A 16 -6.37 12.62 2.86
C ALA A 16 -5.58 11.34 2.57
N VAL A 17 -5.16 10.60 3.61
CA VAL A 17 -4.46 9.33 3.46
C VAL A 17 -5.42 8.20 3.02
N ALA A 18 -6.63 8.14 3.58
CA ALA A 18 -7.64 7.17 3.19
C ALA A 18 -8.13 7.37 1.76
N LYS A 19 -8.13 8.58 1.20
CA LYS A 19 -8.49 8.74 -0.22
C LYS A 19 -7.44 8.14 -1.16
N ASP A 20 -6.16 8.21 -0.79
CA ASP A 20 -5.06 7.64 -1.56
C ASP A 20 -4.90 6.12 -1.30
N GLU A 21 -5.05 5.67 -0.05
CA GLU A 21 -4.97 4.24 0.33
C GLU A 21 -6.22 3.45 -0.05
N VAL A 22 -7.43 4.04 0.03
CA VAL A 22 -8.69 3.38 -0.33
C VAL A 22 -8.97 3.48 -1.85
N ALA A 23 -8.27 4.36 -2.58
CA ALA A 23 -8.16 4.26 -4.04
C ALA A 23 -7.42 2.98 -4.49
N GLN A 24 -6.87 2.21 -3.54
CA GLN A 24 -6.22 0.93 -3.77
C GLN A 24 -7.10 -0.28 -3.38
N ALA A 25 -8.41 -0.07 -3.11
CA ALA A 25 -9.38 -1.16 -3.14
C ALA A 25 -9.30 -1.84 -4.53
N PRO A 26 -8.97 -3.13 -4.62
CA PRO A 26 -8.73 -3.76 -5.90
C PRO A 26 -10.07 -3.83 -6.63
N ALA A 27 -10.28 -2.89 -7.57
CA ALA A 27 -10.93 -3.26 -8.81
C ALA A 27 -10.31 -4.61 -9.18
N VAL A 28 -11.16 -5.64 -9.31
CA VAL A 28 -10.74 -7.00 -9.68
C VAL A 28 -10.19 -6.91 -11.09
N GLU A 29 -8.99 -6.36 -11.23
CA GLU A 29 -8.30 -6.24 -12.49
C GLU A 29 -7.99 -7.68 -12.87
N LYS A 30 -8.65 -8.17 -13.90
CA LYS A 30 -8.36 -9.46 -14.51
C LYS A 30 -7.42 -9.15 -15.68
N GLY A 31 -6.18 -9.62 -15.64
CA GLY A 31 -5.24 -9.45 -16.75
C GLY A 31 -3.79 -9.19 -16.36
N ALA A 32 -3.00 -8.68 -17.32
CA ALA A 32 -1.57 -8.43 -17.16
C ALA A 32 -1.25 -7.46 -16.01
N ARG A 33 -1.99 -6.34 -15.90
CA ARG A 33 -1.80 -5.35 -14.83
C ARG A 33 -1.93 -5.93 -13.42
N ALA A 34 -2.90 -6.83 -13.21
CA ALA A 34 -3.08 -7.47 -11.92
C ALA A 34 -1.96 -8.45 -11.57
N ARG A 35 -1.41 -9.14 -12.57
CA ARG A 35 -0.22 -9.98 -12.36
C ARG A 35 0.99 -9.13 -11.96
N THR A 36 1.22 -8.02 -12.65
CA THR A 36 2.28 -7.07 -12.30
C THR A 36 2.07 -6.49 -10.90
N ARG A 37 0.86 -6.04 -10.56
CA ARG A 37 0.55 -5.53 -9.22
C ARG A 37 0.78 -6.57 -8.14
N ARG A 38 0.33 -7.82 -8.36
CA ARG A 38 0.58 -8.93 -7.43
C ARG A 38 2.08 -9.17 -7.25
N LEU A 39 2.82 -9.23 -8.36
CA LEU A 39 4.27 -9.40 -8.35
C LEU A 39 4.96 -8.29 -7.54
N MET A 40 4.63 -7.03 -7.80
CA MET A 40 5.19 -5.90 -7.03
C MET A 40 4.89 -5.99 -5.53
N LEU A 41 3.65 -6.33 -5.15
CA LEU A 41 3.28 -6.46 -3.73
C LEU A 41 4.02 -7.61 -3.04
N GLU A 42 4.18 -8.75 -3.73
CA GLU A 42 4.92 -9.89 -3.22
C GLU A 42 6.41 -9.55 -3.01
N THR A 43 7.02 -8.87 -3.98
CA THR A 43 8.40 -8.37 -3.88
C THR A 43 8.57 -7.36 -2.75
N ALA A 44 7.69 -6.37 -2.65
CA ALA A 44 7.71 -5.39 -1.57
C ALA A 44 7.63 -6.06 -0.19
N THR A 45 6.69 -7.00 -0.04
CA THR A 45 6.51 -7.76 1.20
C THR A 45 7.79 -8.50 1.60
N ARG A 46 8.46 -9.15 0.63
CA ARG A 46 9.70 -9.87 0.89
C ARG A 46 10.84 -8.95 1.32
N LEU A 47 10.99 -7.79 0.67
CA LEU A 47 11.99 -6.79 1.04
C LEU A 47 11.73 -6.23 2.44
N MET A 48 10.47 -5.92 2.76
CA MET A 48 10.08 -5.47 4.10
C MET A 48 10.34 -6.54 5.17
N GLN A 49 10.09 -7.81 4.87
CA GLN A 49 10.41 -8.93 5.75
C GLN A 49 11.92 -9.11 5.96
N SER A 50 12.76 -8.71 5.00
CA SER A 50 14.22 -8.64 5.18
C SER A 50 14.69 -7.40 5.97
N GLY A 51 13.76 -6.55 6.43
CA GLY A 51 14.06 -5.35 7.21
C GLY A 51 14.38 -4.11 6.38
N MET A 52 14.11 -4.14 5.07
CA MET A 52 14.23 -2.97 4.20
C MET A 52 12.95 -2.14 4.21
N THR A 53 13.05 -0.84 3.98
CA THR A 53 11.90 0.04 3.73
C THR A 53 11.96 0.55 2.29
N PRO A 54 11.61 -0.29 1.30
CA PRO A 54 11.80 0.03 -0.10
C PRO A 54 10.77 1.05 -0.60
N SER A 55 11.19 1.86 -1.56
CA SER A 55 10.35 2.74 -2.37
C SER A 55 9.72 1.97 -3.55
N VAL A 56 8.72 2.58 -4.19
CA VAL A 56 8.01 1.98 -5.34
C VAL A 56 8.95 1.68 -6.51
N SER A 57 9.93 2.55 -6.77
CA SER A 57 10.93 2.36 -7.82
C SER A 57 11.86 1.18 -7.52
N GLU A 58 12.33 1.06 -6.27
CA GLU A 58 13.17 -0.07 -5.85
C GLU A 58 12.43 -1.40 -5.93
N VAL A 59 11.14 -1.42 -5.61
CA VAL A 59 10.29 -2.60 -5.79
C VAL A 59 10.14 -2.97 -7.27
N ALA A 60 9.99 -1.98 -8.16
CA ALA A 60 9.86 -2.22 -9.60
C ALA A 60 11.15 -2.81 -10.19
N GLU A 61 12.30 -2.23 -9.81
CA GLU A 61 13.62 -2.75 -10.18
C GLU A 61 13.81 -4.19 -9.70
N ALA A 62 13.51 -4.47 -8.43
CA ALA A 62 13.63 -5.82 -7.87
C ALA A 62 12.61 -6.83 -8.43
N ALA A 63 11.49 -6.35 -8.99
CA ALA A 63 10.47 -7.17 -9.63
C ALA A 63 10.64 -7.26 -11.16
N GLU A 64 11.65 -6.59 -11.74
CA GLU A 64 11.95 -6.55 -13.17
C GLU A 64 10.77 -6.08 -14.04
N VAL A 65 10.07 -5.03 -13.62
CA VAL A 65 8.87 -4.47 -14.28
C VAL A 65 8.97 -2.99 -14.64
#